data_AF-A0AAW1FIM1-F1
#
_entry.id   AF-A0AAW1FIM1-F1
#
_cell.length_a   1.000
_cell.length_b   1.000
_cell.length_c   1.000
_cell.angle_alpha   90.00
_cell.angle_beta   90.00
_cell.angle_gamma   90.00
#
_symmetry.space_group_name_H-M   'P 1'
#
loop_
_entity.id
_entity.type
_entity.pdbx_description
1 polymer ?
#
loop_
_entity_poly.entity_id
_entity_poly.type
_entity_poly.pdbx_seq_one_letter_code
_entity_poly.pdbx_strand_id
1 'polypeptide(L)'
;MAPKLNVLLLLILAAAAVTVLGQRRRPAAKTTTNDEWNYRDGSERVNMRGVANLTQILDNWRFDMLNQMKGLLQNDHQSLLPDYARIQPLSEALDDLYKEFNALKAHLGDLTEKFTAVETFIDEVKADRINNANAGPAPAPPPAPVPRQTGRRVVKKKAAS
;
A
#
# COMPACT_ATOMS: atom_id res chain seq x y z
N MET A 1 59.14 0.20 22.81
CA MET A 1 59.11 1.32 23.77
C MET A 1 57.70 1.48 24.33
N ALA A 2 57.29 0.64 25.30
CA ALA A 2 55.95 0.67 25.88
C ALA A 2 55.83 0.38 27.40
N PRO A 3 56.86 -0.04 28.16
CA PRO A 3 56.64 -0.41 29.57
C PRO A 3 56.37 0.82 30.46
N LYS A 4 56.94 1.97 30.10
CA LYS A 4 56.82 3.21 30.89
C LYS A 4 55.38 3.77 30.90
N LEU A 5 54.64 3.59 29.80
CA LEU A 5 53.26 4.05 29.68
C LEU A 5 52.30 3.19 30.52
N ASN A 6 52.50 1.86 30.49
CA ASN A 6 51.70 0.93 31.30
C ASN A 6 51.96 1.09 32.80
N VAL A 7 53.22 1.35 33.20
CA VAL A 7 53.56 1.64 34.59
C VAL A 7 52.94 2.96 35.05
N LEU A 8 52.94 4.00 34.20
CA LEU A 8 52.26 5.27 34.50
C LEU A 8 50.75 5.08 34.66
N LEU A 9 50.12 4.30 33.78
CA LEU A 9 48.68 4.00 33.84
C LEU A 9 48.32 3.26 35.14
N LEU A 10 49.13 2.27 35.54
CA LEU A 10 48.94 1.52 36.78
C LEU A 10 49.11 2.40 38.02
N LEU A 11 50.06 3.33 38.01
CA LEU A 11 50.25 4.28 39.12
C LEU A 11 49.07 5.25 39.25
N ILE A 12 48.52 5.74 38.13
CA ILE A 12 47.33 6.60 38.13
C ILE A 12 46.12 5.83 38.66
N LEU A 13 45.95 4.57 38.25
CA LEU A 13 44.84 3.72 38.70
C LEU A 13 44.93 3.41 40.21
N ALA A 14 46.14 3.15 40.72
CA ALA A 14 46.38 2.92 42.14
C ALA A 14 46.13 4.18 42.97
N ALA A 15 46.56 5.36 42.50
CA ALA A 15 46.29 6.64 43.16
C ALA A 15 44.78 6.92 43.23
N ALA A 16 44.04 6.68 42.14
CA ALA A 16 42.59 6.82 42.10
C ALA A 16 41.91 5.88 43.11
N ALA A 17 42.30 4.59 43.16
CA ALA A 17 41.76 3.63 44.12
C ALA A 17 42.00 4.06 45.58
N VAL A 18 43.19 4.59 45.90
CA VAL A 18 43.51 5.10 47.25
C VAL A 18 42.66 6.32 47.61
N THR A 19 42.42 7.24 46.67
CA THR A 19 41.53 8.40 46.92
C THR A 19 40.07 7.97 47.14
N VAL A 20 39.58 6.97 46.40
CA VAL A 20 38.22 6.43 46.55
C VAL A 20 38.07 5.66 47.86
N LEU A 21 39.06 4.87 48.27
CA LEU A 21 39.03 4.20 49.58
C LEU A 21 39.23 5.16 50.75
N GLY A 22 40.01 6.23 50.57
CA GLY A 22 40.24 7.28 51.58
C GLY A 22 38.99 8.12 51.87
N GLN A 23 38.12 8.34 50.87
CA GLN A 23 36.85 9.05 51.07
C GLN A 23 35.84 8.26 51.92
N ARG A 24 35.97 6.93 52.02
CA ARG A 24 35.02 6.06 52.72
C ARG A 24 35.20 6.00 54.24
N ARG A 25 36.25 6.62 54.81
CA ARG A 25 36.45 6.69 56.27
C ARG A 25 36.17 8.09 56.81
N ARG A 26 34.89 8.45 56.92
CA ARG A 26 34.44 9.39 57.95
C ARG A 26 34.10 8.60 59.21
N PRO A 27 34.51 9.04 60.42
CA PRO A 27 34.10 8.38 61.65
C PRO A 27 32.59 8.52 61.80
N ALA A 28 31.88 7.39 61.70
CA ALA A 28 30.47 7.29 62.04
C ALA A 28 30.32 7.41 63.56
N ALA A 29 30.13 8.64 64.04
CA ALA A 29 29.64 8.89 65.39
C ALA A 29 28.11 8.76 65.38
N LYS A 30 27.64 7.75 66.10
CA LYS A 30 26.28 7.32 66.42
C LYS A 30 25.28 8.47 66.62
N THR A 31 24.02 8.29 66.21
CA THR A 31 22.91 7.77 67.06
C THR A 31 21.56 8.11 66.41
N THR A 32 20.75 7.07 66.26
CA THR A 32 19.30 7.02 65.98
C THR A 32 18.48 8.23 66.44
N THR A 33 17.85 8.96 65.51
CA THR A 33 16.42 9.37 65.45
C THR A 33 16.20 10.29 64.23
N ASN A 34 15.23 9.93 63.37
CA ASN A 34 14.78 10.63 62.15
C ASN A 34 15.79 10.70 60.97
N ASP A 35 15.60 9.83 59.97
CA ASP A 35 16.04 10.05 58.57
C ASP A 35 15.24 11.22 57.94
N GLU A 36 15.25 12.39 58.59
CA GLU A 36 14.71 13.60 58.01
C GLU A 36 15.74 14.16 57.03
N TRP A 37 15.43 14.07 55.73
CA TRP A 37 16.30 14.59 54.69
C TRP A 37 16.48 16.10 54.87
N ASN A 38 17.64 16.49 55.37
CA ASN A 38 17.95 17.90 55.63
C ASN A 38 18.24 18.62 54.30
N TYR A 39 17.19 19.12 53.64
CA TYR A 39 17.28 19.90 52.40
C TYR A 39 18.17 21.16 52.51
N ARG A 40 18.46 21.62 53.74
CA ARG A 40 19.34 22.76 53.98
C ARG A 40 20.79 22.37 54.21
N ASP A 41 21.09 21.11 54.48
CA ASP A 41 22.46 20.64 54.64
C ASP A 41 23.24 20.81 53.33
N GLY A 42 24.29 21.64 53.36
CA GLY A 42 25.06 22.03 52.18
C GLY A 42 24.55 23.24 51.39
N SER A 43 23.42 23.86 51.77
CA SER A 43 22.89 25.07 51.09
C SER A 43 23.82 26.29 51.20
N GLU A 44 24.56 26.40 52.30
CA GLU A 44 25.60 27.42 52.53
C GLU A 44 26.89 27.19 51.72
N ARG A 45 27.06 25.98 51.17
CA ARG A 45 28.21 25.64 50.30
C ARG A 45 27.95 25.98 48.83
N VAL A 46 26.74 26.43 48.50
CA VAL A 46 26.33 26.73 47.13
C VAL A 46 26.53 28.21 46.83
N ASN A 47 27.32 28.51 45.81
CA ASN A 47 27.52 29.88 45.36
C ASN A 47 26.25 30.38 44.65
N MET A 48 25.44 31.19 45.33
CA MET A 48 24.19 31.76 44.80
C MET A 48 24.34 32.49 43.45
N ARG A 49 25.51 33.09 43.18
CA ARG A 49 25.81 33.74 41.90
C ARG A 49 26.05 32.73 40.77
N GLY A 50 26.61 31.56 41.10
CA GLY A 50 26.75 30.43 40.17
C GLY A 50 25.41 29.76 39.86
N VAL A 51 24.49 29.72 40.84
CA VAL A 51 23.12 29.23 40.65
C VAL A 51 22.35 30.09 39.64
N ALA A 52 22.48 31.41 39.69
CA ALA A 52 21.83 32.29 38.72
C ALA A 52 22.26 32.00 37.26
N ASN A 53 23.55 31.75 37.03
CA ASN A 53 24.08 31.36 35.72
C ASN A 53 23.60 29.96 35.30
N LEU A 54 23.63 28.99 36.22
CA LEU A 54 23.14 27.63 35.96
C LEU A 54 21.65 27.61 35.62
N THR A 55 20.82 28.35 36.36
CA THR A 55 19.39 28.50 36.07
C THR A 55 19.15 29.08 34.69
N GLN A 56 19.94 30.07 34.28
CA GLN A 56 19.84 30.66 32.94
C GLN A 56 20.26 29.68 31.84
N ILE A 57 21.33 28.91 32.04
CA ILE A 57 21.76 27.87 31.10
C ILE A 57 20.69 26.78 30.97
N LEU A 58 20.10 26.37 32.09
CA LEU A 58 19.02 25.38 32.12
C LEU A 58 17.77 25.89 31.40
N ASP A 59 17.40 27.16 31.57
CA ASP A 59 16.23 27.74 30.92
C ASP A 59 16.45 27.93 29.41
N ASN A 60 17.65 28.36 29.00
CA ASN A 60 18.04 28.39 27.60
C ASN A 60 18.01 27.00 26.95
N TRP A 61 18.55 25.98 27.64
CA TRP A 61 18.53 24.61 27.13
C TRP A 61 17.11 24.04 27.04
N ARG A 62 16.28 24.32 28.04
CA ARG A 62 14.86 23.97 28.00
C ARG A 62 14.17 24.62 26.80
N PHE A 63 14.41 25.90 26.57
CA PHE A 63 13.83 26.61 25.44
C PHE A 63 14.28 25.99 24.11
N ASP A 64 15.58 25.76 23.96
CA ASP A 64 16.17 25.19 22.75
C ASP A 64 15.60 23.79 22.44
N MET A 65 15.53 22.92 23.44
CA MET A 65 14.93 21.58 23.30
C MET A 65 13.46 21.63 22.91
N LEU A 66 12.65 22.46 23.59
CA LEU A 66 11.23 22.58 23.29
C LEU A 66 11.00 23.15 21.88
N ASN A 67 11.84 24.08 21.46
CA ASN A 67 11.73 24.68 20.14
C ASN A 67 12.17 23.69 19.04
N GLN A 68 13.21 22.90 19.29
CA GLN A 68 13.63 21.81 18.42
C GLN A 68 12.54 20.74 18.30
N MET A 69 11.95 20.32 19.42
CA MET A 69 10.87 19.32 19.45
C MET A 69 9.63 19.84 18.71
N LYS A 70 9.25 21.10 18.94
CA LYS A 70 8.18 21.76 18.18
C LYS A 70 8.49 21.80 16.68
N GLY A 71 9.73 22.12 16.33
CA GLY A 71 10.20 22.14 14.95
C GLY A 71 10.04 20.78 14.26
N LEU A 72 10.41 19.69 14.95
CA LEU A 72 10.19 18.32 14.47
C LEU A 72 8.70 17.99 14.35
N LEU A 73 7.88 18.28 15.35
CA LEU A 73 6.44 17.99 15.28
C LEU A 73 5.70 18.77 14.17
N GLN A 74 6.17 19.97 13.83
CA GLN A 74 5.52 20.79 12.80
C GLN A 74 6.03 20.47 11.40
N ASN A 75 7.35 20.33 11.22
CA ASN A 75 7.96 20.26 9.91
C ASN A 75 8.36 18.84 9.51
N ASP A 76 8.60 17.95 10.47
CA ASP A 76 9.08 16.58 10.25
C ASP A 76 8.34 15.57 11.14
N HIS A 77 7.02 15.69 11.16
CA HIS A 77 6.15 14.81 11.93
C HIS A 77 6.22 13.34 11.45
N GLN A 78 6.67 13.14 10.21
CA GLN A 78 6.87 11.84 9.58
C GLN A 78 8.06 11.08 10.20
N SER A 79 9.11 11.77 10.66
CA SER A 79 10.23 11.15 11.39
C SER A 79 9.82 10.64 12.78
N LEU A 80 8.78 11.21 13.40
CA LEU A 80 8.33 10.82 14.75
C LEU A 80 7.27 9.72 14.69
N LEU A 81 6.45 9.72 13.65
CA LEU A 81 5.41 8.73 13.44
C LEU A 81 5.56 8.06 12.06
N PRO A 82 6.62 7.26 11.87
CA PRO A 82 6.92 6.60 10.59
C PRO A 82 5.83 5.61 10.15
N ASP A 83 4.97 5.18 11.07
CA ASP A 83 3.83 4.31 10.74
C ASP A 83 2.66 5.10 10.17
N TYR A 84 2.42 6.33 10.64
CA TYR A 84 1.39 7.22 10.05
C TYR A 84 1.81 7.73 8.68
N ALA A 85 3.11 7.92 8.47
CA ALA A 85 3.69 8.25 7.17
C ALA A 85 3.36 7.23 6.07
N ARG A 86 3.29 5.95 6.42
CA ARG A 86 3.03 4.86 5.48
C ARG A 86 1.56 4.64 5.19
N ILE A 87 0.66 5.13 6.06
CA ILE A 87 -0.78 4.91 5.91
C ILE A 87 -1.35 5.73 4.74
N GLN A 88 -0.86 6.95 4.50
CA GLN A 88 -1.35 7.80 3.41
C GLN A 88 -1.15 7.18 2.01
N PRO A 89 0.05 6.76 1.58
CA PRO A 89 0.22 6.12 0.27
C PRO A 89 -0.53 4.78 0.18
N LEU A 90 -0.73 4.10 1.31
CA LEU A 90 -1.54 2.88 1.34
C LEU A 90 -3.03 3.16 1.14
N SER A 91 -3.54 4.30 1.64
CA SER A 91 -4.91 4.75 1.41
C SER A 91 -5.15 5.15 -0.04
N GLU A 92 -4.15 5.77 -0.69
CA GLU A 92 -4.20 6.12 -2.11
C GLU A 92 -4.17 4.87 -2.99
N ALA A 93 -3.29 3.91 -2.69
CA ALA A 93 -3.26 2.61 -3.38
C ALA A 93 -4.58 1.83 -3.23
N LEU A 94 -5.28 1.96 -2.09
CA LEU A 94 -6.61 1.38 -1.88
C LEU A 94 -7.69 2.08 -2.73
N ASP A 95 -7.64 3.40 -2.85
CA ASP A 95 -8.57 4.17 -3.70
C ASP A 95 -8.40 3.82 -5.18
N ASP A 96 -7.15 3.67 -5.63
CA ASP A 96 -6.85 3.25 -7.00
C ASP A 96 -7.28 1.81 -7.26
N LEU A 97 -7.04 0.88 -6.32
CA LEU A 97 -7.54 -0.49 -6.43
C LEU A 97 -9.08 -0.54 -6.49
N TYR A 98 -9.77 0.35 -5.77
CA TYR A 98 -11.21 0.45 -5.82
C TYR A 98 -11.72 0.96 -7.19
N LYS A 99 -11.00 1.90 -7.82
CA LYS A 99 -11.29 2.34 -9.19
C LYS A 99 -11.06 1.22 -10.20
N GLU A 100 -9.95 0.50 -10.09
CA GLU A 100 -9.64 -0.65 -10.96
C GLU A 100 -10.68 -1.76 -10.81
N PHE A 101 -11.12 -2.06 -9.58
CA PHE A 101 -12.18 -3.02 -9.32
C PHE A 101 -13.50 -2.60 -9.98
N ASN A 102 -13.86 -1.31 -9.90
CA ASN A 102 -15.06 -0.81 -10.56
C ASN A 102 -14.94 -0.83 -12.09
N ALA A 103 -13.75 -0.55 -12.64
CA ALA A 103 -13.48 -0.67 -14.07
C ALA A 103 -13.59 -2.15 -14.53
N LEU A 104 -13.09 -3.09 -13.73
CA LEU A 104 -13.23 -4.52 -13.98
C LEU A 104 -14.70 -4.96 -13.94
N LYS A 105 -15.46 -4.43 -12.97
CA LYS A 105 -16.90 -4.69 -12.87
C LYS A 105 -17.65 -4.17 -14.10
N ALA A 106 -17.30 -2.99 -14.60
CA ALA A 106 -17.86 -2.46 -15.85
C ALA A 106 -17.51 -3.38 -17.04
N HIS A 107 -16.26 -3.81 -17.15
CA HIS A 107 -15.82 -4.76 -18.19
C HIS A 107 -16.58 -6.10 -18.14
N LEU A 108 -16.88 -6.62 -16.95
CA LEU A 108 -17.71 -7.82 -16.78
C LEU A 108 -19.16 -7.59 -17.20
N GLY A 109 -19.71 -6.41 -16.90
CA GLY A 109 -21.02 -5.97 -17.39
C GLY A 109 -21.07 -5.98 -18.91
N ASP A 110 -20.12 -5.29 -19.56
CA ASP A 110 -20.00 -5.22 -21.02
C ASP A 110 -19.82 -6.61 -21.64
N LEU A 111 -19.04 -7.50 -21.01
CA LEU A 111 -18.81 -8.85 -21.53
C LEU A 111 -20.07 -9.73 -21.40
N THR A 112 -20.84 -9.55 -20.33
CA THR A 112 -22.12 -10.23 -20.13
C THR A 112 -23.14 -9.78 -21.17
N GLU A 113 -23.23 -8.48 -21.43
CA GLU A 113 -24.11 -7.94 -22.48
C GLU A 113 -23.72 -8.48 -23.87
N LYS A 114 -22.42 -8.54 -24.18
CA LYS A 114 -21.93 -9.17 -25.41
C LYS A 114 -22.28 -10.65 -25.49
N PHE A 115 -22.22 -11.39 -24.38
CA PHE A 115 -22.62 -12.79 -24.36
C PHE A 115 -24.13 -12.96 -24.63
N THR A 116 -24.97 -12.12 -24.04
CA THR A 116 -26.41 -12.09 -24.33
C THR A 116 -26.71 -11.75 -25.80
N ALA A 117 -25.98 -10.79 -26.38
CA ALA A 117 -26.08 -10.47 -27.80
C ALA A 117 -25.65 -11.64 -28.70
N VAL A 118 -24.62 -12.39 -28.31
CA VAL A 118 -24.18 -13.59 -29.05
C VAL A 118 -25.18 -14.73 -28.91
N GLU A 119 -25.76 -14.95 -27.72
CA GLU A 119 -26.77 -15.97 -27.48
C GLU A 119 -28.04 -15.71 -28.30
N THR A 120 -28.51 -14.47 -28.33
CA THR A 120 -29.64 -14.05 -29.17
C THR A 120 -29.35 -14.19 -30.67
N PHE A 121 -28.13 -13.86 -31.12
CA PHE A 121 -27.73 -14.10 -32.50
C PHE A 121 -27.73 -15.59 -32.87
N ILE A 122 -27.25 -16.46 -31.97
CA ILE A 122 -27.28 -17.92 -32.18
C ILE A 122 -28.72 -18.42 -32.25
N ASP A 123 -29.61 -17.93 -31.39
CA ASP A 123 -31.02 -18.28 -31.42
C ASP A 123 -31.70 -17.82 -32.72
N GLU A 124 -31.39 -16.62 -33.23
CA GLU A 124 -31.90 -16.12 -34.50
C GLU A 124 -31.40 -16.95 -35.69
N VAL A 125 -30.10 -17.27 -35.75
CA VAL A 125 -29.53 -18.14 -36.80
C VAL A 125 -30.14 -19.54 -36.75
N LYS A 126 -30.37 -20.08 -35.55
CA LYS A 126 -31.02 -21.39 -35.38
C LYS A 126 -32.48 -21.34 -35.81
N ALA A 127 -33.21 -20.28 -35.45
CA ALA A 127 -34.59 -20.07 -35.88
C ALA A 127 -34.69 -19.91 -37.40
N ASP A 128 -33.79 -19.15 -38.03
CA ASP A 128 -33.74 -19.00 -39.49
C ASP A 128 -33.41 -20.33 -40.18
N ARG A 129 -32.47 -21.11 -39.63
CA ARG A 129 -32.19 -22.47 -40.14
C ARG A 129 -33.41 -23.39 -40.02
N ILE A 130 -34.19 -23.31 -38.94
CA ILE A 130 -35.43 -24.09 -38.78
C ILE A 130 -36.50 -23.59 -39.77
N ASN A 131 -36.67 -22.29 -39.94
CA ASN A 131 -37.62 -21.71 -40.90
C ASN A 131 -37.26 -22.06 -42.34
N ASN A 132 -35.97 -22.08 -42.67
CA ASN A 132 -35.46 -22.47 -43.99
C ASN A 132 -35.56 -23.99 -44.21
N ALA A 133 -35.37 -24.81 -43.16
CA ALA A 133 -35.64 -26.25 -43.21
C ALA A 133 -37.14 -26.59 -43.31
N ASN A 134 -38.01 -25.71 -42.79
CA ASN A 134 -39.47 -25.85 -42.85
C ASN A 134 -40.08 -25.17 -44.10
N ALA A 135 -39.28 -24.47 -44.90
CA ALA A 135 -39.61 -24.13 -46.27
C ALA A 135 -39.60 -25.42 -47.09
N GLY A 136 -40.74 -26.11 -47.07
CA GLY A 136 -40.96 -27.31 -47.88
C GLY A 136 -40.61 -27.06 -49.35
N PRO A 137 -40.36 -28.14 -50.13
CA PRO A 137 -39.90 -28.03 -51.51
C PRO A 137 -40.78 -27.05 -52.28
N ALA A 138 -40.14 -26.10 -52.97
CA ALA A 138 -40.79 -25.07 -53.76
C ALA A 138 -41.93 -25.67 -54.62
N PRO A 139 -43.09 -25.02 -54.73
CA PRO A 139 -44.21 -25.55 -55.49
C PRO A 139 -43.74 -25.84 -56.92
N ALA A 140 -43.95 -27.08 -57.36
CA ALA A 140 -43.53 -27.55 -58.67
C ALA A 140 -44.10 -26.61 -59.76
N PRO A 141 -43.31 -26.25 -60.78
CA PRO A 141 -43.78 -25.39 -61.86
C PRO A 141 -45.00 -26.04 -62.54
N PRO A 142 -46.03 -25.25 -62.91
CA PRO A 142 -47.23 -25.79 -63.54
C PRO A 142 -46.87 -26.50 -64.85
N PRO A 143 -47.54 -27.63 -65.19
CA PRO A 143 -47.21 -28.42 -66.36
C PRO A 143 -47.40 -27.59 -67.63
N ALA A 144 -46.37 -27.59 -68.49
CA ALA A 144 -46.38 -26.89 -69.77
C ALA A 144 -47.49 -27.43 -70.70
N PRO A 145 -48.16 -26.58 -71.50
CA PRO A 145 -49.18 -27.03 -72.44
C PRO A 145 -48.55 -27.82 -73.59
N VAL A 146 -48.95 -29.08 -73.73
CA VAL A 146 -48.60 -29.95 -74.86
C VAL A 146 -49.17 -29.41 -76.19
N PRO A 147 -48.36 -29.24 -77.24
CA PRO A 147 -48.87 -28.82 -78.55
C PRO A 147 -49.63 -29.96 -79.23
N ARG A 148 -50.91 -29.72 -79.52
CA ARG A 148 -51.79 -30.59 -80.30
C ARG A 148 -51.30 -30.63 -81.75
N GLN A 149 -50.61 -31.69 -82.15
CA GLN A 149 -50.26 -31.90 -83.56
C GLN A 149 -51.53 -32.13 -84.39
N THR A 150 -51.85 -31.13 -85.21
CA THR A 150 -52.90 -31.18 -86.22
C THR A 150 -52.40 -31.95 -87.43
N GLY A 151 -53.17 -32.98 -87.80
CA GLY A 151 -52.86 -33.86 -88.92
C GLY A 151 -52.73 -33.10 -90.24
N ARG A 152 -51.67 -33.41 -90.99
CA ARG A 152 -51.50 -32.98 -92.37
C ARG A 152 -51.36 -34.21 -93.27
N ARG A 153 -52.48 -34.57 -93.90
CA ARG A 153 -52.51 -35.39 -95.12
C ARG A 153 -51.66 -34.71 -96.20
N VAL A 154 -50.68 -35.39 -96.80
CA VAL A 154 -50.25 -35.12 -98.18
C VAL A 154 -49.73 -36.40 -98.85
N VAL A 155 -50.55 -36.85 -99.81
CA VAL A 155 -50.34 -37.65 -101.04
C VAL A 155 -49.02 -38.40 -101.33
N LYS A 156 -49.19 -39.72 -101.46
CA LYS A 156 -48.72 -40.65 -102.51
C LYS A 156 -47.86 -40.08 -103.66
N LYS A 157 -46.68 -40.67 -103.88
CA LYS A 157 -46.12 -40.87 -105.22
C LYS A 157 -45.37 -42.21 -105.34
N LYS A 158 -45.55 -42.84 -106.49
CA LYS A 158 -45.21 -44.21 -106.88
C LYS A 158 -43.99 -44.21 -107.82
N ALA A 159 -43.28 -45.37 -107.86
CA ALA A 159 -42.35 -45.87 -108.90
C ALA A 159 -40.98 -45.17 -109.01
N ALA A 160 -39.86 -45.79 -109.41
CA ALA A 160 -39.40 -47.12 -109.85
C ALA A 160 -37.90 -47.19 -109.44
N SER A 161 -37.09 -48.25 -109.56
CA SER A 161 -37.04 -49.41 -110.44
C SER A 161 -36.19 -50.50 -109.79
#